data_AF-A0A7M3LVB9-F1
#
_entry.id   AF-A0A7M3LVB9-F1
#
_cell.length_a   1.000
_cell.length_b   1.000
_cell.length_c   1.000
_cell.angle_alpha   90.00
_cell.angle_beta   90.00
_cell.angle_gamma   90.00
#
_symmetry.space_group_name_H-M   'P 1'
#
loop_
_entity.id
_entity.type
_entity.pdbx_description
1 polymer ?
#
loop_
_entity_poly.entity_id
_entity_poly.type
_entity_poly.pdbx_seq_one_letter_code
_entity_poly.pdbx_strand_id
1 'polypeptide(L)'
;MTVALYIAYNAPFDATTGVTAGTQYTTGAKCAIQLATPSTVLLRIVEYSVSFNGSAAATPATVTLVQAGAASTMSTAHTTSTVVAIGDSSKTSSLTMGTTATGYGNGSITTNTTSKEFDAQFISPTAQFVKQWPLGREPVLPASSFCQLRINTSATVNALAYIVFEEC
;
A
#
# COMPACT_ATOMS: atom_id res chain seq x y z
N MET A 1 -7.79 -5.63 -24.82
CA MET A 1 -7.79 -4.34 -24.11
C MET A 1 -6.56 -4.33 -23.23
N THR A 2 -5.66 -3.38 -23.40
CA THR A 2 -4.45 -3.25 -22.57
C THR A 2 -4.87 -2.91 -21.14
N VAL A 3 -4.56 -3.80 -20.19
CA VAL A 3 -4.82 -3.58 -18.78
C VAL A 3 -3.83 -2.51 -18.28
N ALA A 4 -4.32 -1.51 -17.55
CA ALA A 4 -3.48 -0.43 -17.04
C ALA A 4 -2.85 -0.86 -15.70
N LEU A 5 -1.53 -0.73 -15.61
CA LEU A 5 -0.75 -0.98 -14.41
C LEU A 5 -0.57 0.35 -13.64
N TYR A 6 -0.84 0.35 -12.35
CA TYR A 6 -0.72 1.52 -11.48
C TYR A 6 0.22 1.23 -10.32
N ILE A 7 0.77 2.30 -9.74
CA ILE A 7 1.52 2.24 -8.49
C ILE A 7 0.96 3.26 -7.49
N ALA A 8 0.85 2.83 -6.23
CA ALA A 8 0.49 3.69 -5.11
C ALA A 8 1.58 3.64 -4.04
N TYR A 9 2.11 4.80 -3.66
CA TYR A 9 3.13 4.94 -2.61
C TYR A 9 2.51 5.31 -1.26
N ASN A 10 3.20 4.97 -0.18
CA ASN A 10 2.79 5.37 1.17
C ASN A 10 3.15 6.84 1.52
N ALA A 11 3.49 7.64 0.53
CA ALA A 11 4.01 9.00 0.67
C ALA A 11 3.60 9.84 -0.56
N PRO A 12 3.72 11.19 -0.49
CA PRO A 12 3.45 12.05 -1.63
C PRO A 12 4.34 11.70 -2.83
N PHE A 13 3.86 11.97 -4.04
CA PHE A 13 4.71 11.95 -5.22
C PHE A 13 5.88 12.91 -5.07
N ASP A 14 7.02 12.53 -5.64
CA ASP A 14 8.25 13.31 -5.61
C ASP A 14 8.01 14.70 -6.22
N ALA A 15 8.55 15.72 -5.55
CA ALA A 15 8.56 17.10 -6.04
C ALA A 15 9.98 17.45 -6.50
N THR A 16 10.13 18.47 -7.35
CA THR A 16 11.40 18.82 -8.05
C THR A 16 12.65 18.95 -7.15
N THR A 17 12.50 19.06 -5.83
CA THR A 17 13.60 19.15 -4.85
C THR A 17 13.48 18.17 -3.66
N GLY A 18 12.61 17.14 -3.71
CA GLY A 18 12.24 16.37 -2.53
C GLY A 18 11.91 14.90 -2.78
N VAL A 19 12.96 14.10 -3.00
CA VAL A 19 12.93 12.64 -3.12
C VAL A 19 12.00 12.02 -2.07
N THR A 20 11.17 11.06 -2.47
CA THR A 20 10.17 10.42 -1.59
C THR A 20 10.81 9.85 -0.31
N ALA A 21 10.68 10.57 0.81
CA ALA A 21 11.32 10.24 2.09
C ALA A 21 10.62 9.13 2.89
N GLY A 22 9.57 8.53 2.33
CA GLY A 22 8.69 7.59 3.02
C GLY A 22 7.80 8.28 4.08
N THR A 23 7.17 7.47 4.92
CA THR A 23 6.32 7.93 6.03
C THR A 23 6.87 7.40 7.35
N GLN A 24 6.81 8.23 8.39
CA GLN A 24 7.18 7.84 9.75
C GLN A 24 6.07 7.05 10.43
N TYR A 25 6.44 5.94 11.05
CA TYR A 25 5.58 5.12 11.90
C TYR A 25 6.15 5.08 13.31
N THR A 26 5.31 5.39 14.29
CA THR A 26 5.60 5.15 15.71
C THR A 26 5.24 3.73 16.10
N THR A 27 5.57 3.34 17.33
CA THR A 27 5.21 2.03 17.90
C THR A 27 3.73 1.69 17.70
N GLY A 28 3.46 0.46 17.27
CA GLY A 28 2.13 -0.09 17.01
C GLY A 28 1.79 -0.24 15.53
N ALA A 29 0.64 -0.87 15.27
CA ALA A 29 0.17 -1.16 13.92
C ALA A 29 -0.50 0.07 13.28
N LYS A 30 -0.12 0.37 12.04
CA LYS A 30 -0.70 1.40 11.18
C LYS A 30 -0.99 0.86 9.78
N CYS A 31 -1.97 1.46 9.12
CA CYS A 31 -2.18 1.25 7.68
C CYS A 31 -1.32 2.25 6.91
N ALA A 32 -0.38 1.72 6.12
CA ALA A 32 0.57 2.49 5.30
C ALA A 32 -0.08 2.97 4.01
N ILE A 33 -0.79 2.06 3.34
CA ILE A 33 -1.49 2.27 2.07
C ILE A 33 -2.83 1.56 2.17
N GLN A 34 -3.89 2.25 1.75
CA GLN A 34 -5.20 1.66 1.55
C GLN A 34 -5.64 1.88 0.10
N LEU A 35 -6.08 0.81 -0.56
CA LEU A 35 -6.72 0.86 -1.88
C LEU A 35 -8.18 0.43 -1.73
N ALA A 36 -9.10 1.24 -2.23
CA ALA A 36 -10.54 0.97 -2.17
C ALA A 36 -11.09 0.75 -3.58
N THR A 37 -11.46 -0.51 -3.88
CA THR A 37 -12.07 -0.83 -5.18
C THR A 37 -13.48 -0.26 -5.29
N PRO A 38 -13.86 0.29 -6.45
CA PRO A 38 -15.26 0.62 -6.71
C PRO A 38 -16.09 -0.66 -6.85
N SER A 39 -17.40 -0.51 -7.07
CA SER A 39 -18.31 -1.65 -7.22
C SER A 39 -18.18 -2.41 -8.55
N THR A 40 -17.42 -1.89 -9.50
CA THR A 40 -17.36 -2.38 -10.88
C THR A 40 -15.99 -2.89 -11.30
N VAL A 41 -14.94 -2.66 -10.50
CA VAL A 41 -13.54 -2.97 -10.86
C VAL A 41 -12.91 -3.76 -9.72
N LEU A 42 -12.18 -4.82 -10.10
CA LEU A 42 -11.37 -5.62 -9.18
C LEU A 42 -9.89 -5.31 -9.41
N LEU A 43 -9.03 -5.60 -8.42
CA LEU A 43 -7.58 -5.44 -8.58
C LEU A 43 -6.89 -6.78 -8.61
N ARG A 44 -5.85 -6.89 -9.44
CA ARG A 44 -4.79 -7.89 -9.28
C ARG A 44 -3.56 -7.22 -8.70
N ILE A 45 -3.05 -7.76 -7.60
CA ILE A 45 -1.83 -7.23 -6.98
C ILE A 45 -0.62 -7.88 -7.65
N VAL A 46 0.16 -7.08 -8.36
CA VAL A 46 1.33 -7.55 -9.13
C VAL A 46 2.57 -7.57 -8.25
N GLU A 47 2.74 -6.53 -7.43
CA GLU A 47 3.92 -6.37 -6.58
C GLU A 47 3.60 -5.51 -5.36
N TYR A 48 4.31 -5.75 -4.27
CA TYR A 48 4.44 -4.74 -3.21
C TYR A 48 5.86 -4.71 -2.68
N SER A 49 6.24 -3.57 -2.10
CA SER A 49 7.51 -3.43 -1.41
C SER A 49 7.40 -2.64 -0.13
N VAL A 50 8.42 -2.78 0.69
CA VAL A 50 8.71 -1.89 1.80
C VAL A 50 10.23 -1.85 2.03
N SER A 51 10.75 -0.67 2.31
CA SER A 51 12.11 -0.46 2.80
C SER A 51 12.08 0.43 4.03
N PHE A 52 13.01 0.18 4.95
CA PHE A 52 13.15 0.94 6.18
C PHE A 52 14.53 1.59 6.24
N ASN A 53 14.61 2.75 6.92
CA ASN A 53 15.86 3.47 7.17
C ASN A 53 16.16 3.61 8.68
N GLY A 54 15.74 2.62 9.47
CA GLY A 54 15.92 2.57 10.91
C GLY A 54 17.31 2.10 11.35
N SER A 55 17.46 1.84 12.66
CA SER A 55 18.70 1.33 13.25
C SER A 55 18.81 -0.20 13.13
N ALA A 56 20.03 -0.71 12.90
CA ALA A 56 20.31 -2.14 12.77
C ALA A 56 20.02 -2.96 14.05
N ALA A 57 20.06 -2.33 15.22
CA ALA A 57 19.82 -3.00 16.50
C ALA A 57 18.33 -3.08 16.89
N ALA A 58 17.42 -2.52 16.08
CA ALA A 58 16.00 -2.50 16.39
C ALA A 58 15.29 -3.81 15.99
N THR A 59 14.23 -4.16 16.71
CA THR A 59 13.39 -5.31 16.41
C THR A 59 12.76 -5.18 15.02
N PRO A 60 12.72 -6.25 14.20
CA PRO A 60 12.04 -6.25 12.92
C PRO A 60 10.59 -5.77 13.00
N ALA A 61 10.16 -5.00 12.00
CA ALA A 61 8.76 -4.63 11.83
C ALA A 61 7.97 -5.82 11.25
N THR A 62 6.72 -5.98 11.67
CA THR A 62 5.79 -6.90 11.01
C THR A 62 5.06 -6.15 9.92
N VAL A 63 5.16 -6.63 8.69
CA VAL A 63 4.48 -6.05 7.53
C VAL A 63 3.53 -7.07 6.94
N THR A 64 2.28 -6.68 6.73
CA THR A 64 1.25 -7.55 6.15
C THR A 64 0.51 -6.86 5.03
N LEU A 65 0.21 -7.61 3.98
CA LEU A 65 -0.67 -7.19 2.89
C LEU A 65 -1.97 -7.98 2.99
N VAL A 66 -3.09 -7.26 3.13
CA VAL A 66 -4.36 -7.90 3.48
C VAL A 66 -5.55 -7.34 2.71
N GLN A 67 -6.58 -8.17 2.54
CA GLN A 67 -7.94 -7.70 2.31
C GLN A 67 -8.59 -7.39 3.66
N ALA A 68 -8.96 -6.13 3.88
CA ALA A 68 -9.59 -5.67 5.11
C ALA A 68 -11.13 -5.64 4.99
N GLY A 69 -11.81 -5.96 6.10
CA GLY A 69 -13.27 -5.93 6.16
C GLY A 69 -13.87 -4.52 6.28
N ALA A 70 -13.09 -3.50 6.62
CA ALA A 70 -13.51 -2.11 6.61
C ALA A 70 -12.33 -1.16 6.36
N ALA A 71 -12.67 0.06 5.94
CA ALA A 71 -11.70 1.12 5.73
C ALA A 71 -11.03 1.57 7.04
N SER A 72 -9.72 1.73 6.99
CA SER A 72 -8.93 2.55 7.90
C SER A 72 -9.12 4.03 7.57
N THR A 73 -8.85 4.89 8.54
CA THR A 73 -8.77 6.34 8.30
C THR A 73 -7.32 6.71 8.00
N MET A 74 -7.05 7.03 6.74
CA MET A 74 -5.72 7.41 6.23
C MET A 74 -5.43 8.88 6.52
N SER A 75 -4.15 9.20 6.70
CA SER A 75 -3.70 10.57 6.99
C SER A 75 -3.88 11.48 5.78
N THR A 76 -3.67 10.95 4.58
CA THR A 76 -3.81 11.67 3.33
C THR A 76 -4.56 10.83 2.30
N ALA A 77 -5.49 11.45 1.57
CA ALA A 77 -6.14 10.81 0.43
C ALA A 77 -5.17 10.72 -0.75
N HIS A 78 -5.19 9.60 -1.46
CA HIS A 78 -4.64 9.59 -2.81
C HIS A 78 -5.53 10.41 -3.73
N THR A 79 -4.95 10.90 -4.82
CA THR A 79 -5.65 11.49 -5.96
C THR A 79 -5.27 10.75 -7.23
N THR A 80 -5.98 11.03 -8.31
CA THR A 80 -5.66 10.56 -9.66
C THR A 80 -4.30 11.05 -10.18
N SER A 81 -3.69 12.04 -9.52
CA SER A 81 -2.34 12.51 -9.82
C SER A 81 -1.26 11.82 -8.99
N THR A 82 -1.64 11.05 -7.96
CA THR A 82 -0.71 10.24 -7.12
C THR A 82 -0.85 8.74 -7.34
N VAL A 83 -1.85 8.32 -8.12
CA VAL A 83 -2.04 6.94 -8.58
C VAL A 83 -2.18 7.04 -10.08
N VAL A 84 -1.03 7.02 -10.76
CA VAL A 84 -0.93 7.17 -12.22
C VAL A 84 -0.55 5.84 -12.84
N ALA A 85 -0.99 5.64 -14.08
CA ALA A 85 -0.58 4.49 -14.84
C ALA A 85 0.94 4.56 -15.14
N ILE A 86 1.63 3.43 -14.96
CA ILE A 86 3.08 3.31 -15.15
C ILE A 86 3.47 2.46 -16.37
N GLY A 87 2.49 1.93 -17.09
CA GLY A 87 2.68 1.27 -18.39
C GLY A 87 2.25 2.17 -19.56
N ASP A 88 2.04 1.58 -20.73
CA ASP A 88 1.69 2.31 -21.98
C ASP A 88 0.26 2.90 -21.99
N SER A 89 -0.48 2.77 -20.89
CA SER A 89 -1.83 3.31 -20.75
C SER A 89 -1.79 4.69 -20.12
N SER A 90 -2.59 5.63 -20.64
CA SER A 90 -2.84 6.92 -20.01
C SER A 90 -4.15 6.94 -19.20
N LYS A 91 -4.73 5.77 -18.91
CA LYS A 91 -6.02 5.67 -18.21
C LYS A 91 -5.89 6.17 -16.77
N THR A 92 -6.85 6.98 -16.35
CA THR A 92 -6.99 7.40 -14.96
C THR A 92 -7.51 6.25 -14.11
N SER A 93 -6.94 6.05 -12.92
CA SER A 93 -7.41 5.04 -11.96
C SER A 93 -8.88 5.24 -11.62
N SER A 94 -9.60 4.12 -11.52
CA SER A 94 -11.01 4.07 -11.13
C SER A 94 -11.23 3.86 -9.63
N LEU A 95 -10.16 3.79 -8.83
CA LEU A 95 -10.23 3.65 -7.38
C LEU A 95 -11.03 4.80 -6.74
N THR A 96 -11.76 4.47 -5.69
CA THR A 96 -12.47 5.49 -4.90
C THR A 96 -11.44 6.24 -4.05
N MET A 97 -11.24 7.53 -4.33
CA MET A 97 -10.25 8.38 -3.65
C MET A 97 -10.83 9.00 -2.37
N GLY A 98 -10.07 9.03 -1.28
CA GLY A 98 -10.50 9.65 -0.02
C GLY A 98 -9.79 9.06 1.21
N THR A 99 -9.75 9.81 2.31
CA THR A 99 -9.10 9.35 3.56
C THR A 99 -9.78 8.14 4.18
N THR A 100 -11.06 7.90 3.89
CA THR A 100 -11.82 6.70 4.27
C THR A 100 -11.96 5.69 3.11
N ALA A 101 -11.20 5.89 2.02
CA ALA A 101 -11.17 5.05 0.83
C ALA A 101 -9.71 4.85 0.40
N THR A 102 -9.29 5.27 -0.79
CA THR A 102 -7.89 5.15 -1.24
C THR A 102 -7.03 6.29 -0.69
N GLY A 103 -6.00 5.93 0.09
CA GLY A 103 -5.13 6.89 0.77
C GLY A 103 -3.86 6.27 1.32
N TYR A 104 -3.00 7.11 1.90
CA TYR A 104 -1.70 6.75 2.43
C TYR A 104 -1.37 7.49 3.73
N GLY A 105 -0.30 7.06 4.40
CA GLY A 105 0.27 7.72 5.57
C GLY A 105 0.42 6.76 6.74
N ASN A 106 0.14 7.24 7.95
CA ASN A 106 0.17 6.45 9.19
C ASN A 106 -1.25 6.22 9.70
N GLY A 107 -2.10 5.69 8.81
CA GLY A 107 -3.54 5.56 9.04
C GLY A 107 -3.87 4.69 10.25
N SER A 108 -4.90 5.11 11.00
CA SER A 108 -5.42 4.33 12.13
C SER A 108 -6.27 3.19 11.61
N ILE A 109 -5.92 1.96 12.00
CA ILE A 109 -6.67 0.76 11.63
C ILE A 109 -7.98 0.74 12.42
N THR A 110 -9.11 0.92 11.72
CA THR A 110 -10.45 0.98 12.32
C THR A 110 -10.92 -0.39 12.82
N THR A 111 -10.56 -1.46 12.10
CA THR A 111 -10.86 -2.84 12.48
C THR A 111 -9.69 -3.74 12.14
N ASN A 112 -9.38 -4.67 13.03
CA ASN A 112 -8.41 -5.74 12.81
C ASN A 112 -9.00 -6.93 12.04
N THR A 113 -10.28 -6.90 11.65
CA THR A 113 -10.88 -7.96 10.84
C THR A 113 -10.24 -7.99 9.45
N THR A 114 -9.42 -9.01 9.24
CA THR A 114 -8.80 -9.35 7.97
C THR A 114 -9.62 -10.45 7.30
N SER A 115 -10.12 -10.22 6.09
CA SER A 115 -10.87 -11.23 5.33
C SER A 115 -9.94 -12.20 4.60
N LYS A 116 -8.77 -11.73 4.15
CA LYS A 116 -7.71 -12.54 3.54
C LYS A 116 -6.35 -11.92 3.83
N GLU A 117 -5.36 -12.76 4.10
CA GLU A 117 -3.96 -12.36 4.19
C GLU A 117 -3.24 -12.80 2.92
N PHE A 118 -2.66 -11.85 2.20
CA PHE A 118 -1.97 -12.11 0.92
C PHE A 118 -0.49 -12.40 1.12
N ASP A 119 0.15 -11.73 2.08
CA ASP A 119 1.52 -11.98 2.52
C ASP A 119 1.78 -11.36 3.89
N ALA A 120 2.73 -11.92 4.64
CA ALA A 120 3.14 -11.43 5.96
C ALA A 120 4.64 -11.70 6.19
N GLN A 121 5.38 -10.68 6.61
CA GLN A 121 6.84 -10.74 6.75
C GLN A 121 7.32 -10.02 8.02
N PHE A 122 8.41 -10.54 8.62
CA PHE A 122 9.24 -9.79 9.54
C PHE A 122 10.39 -9.16 8.77
N ILE A 123 10.48 -7.84 8.80
CA ILE A 123 11.43 -7.09 7.99
C ILE A 123 12.35 -6.29 8.90
N SER A 124 13.65 -6.50 8.75
CA SER A 124 14.65 -5.77 9.52
C SER A 124 14.54 -4.26 9.27
N PRO A 125 14.75 -3.41 10.29
CA PRO A 125 14.64 -1.96 10.14
C PRO A 125 15.67 -1.32 9.20
N THR A 126 16.65 -2.08 8.72
CA THR A 126 17.65 -1.65 7.72
C THR A 126 17.52 -2.36 6.38
N ALA A 127 16.47 -3.17 6.20
CA ALA A 127 16.30 -4.00 5.02
C ALA A 127 15.27 -3.41 4.05
N GLN A 128 15.31 -3.97 2.84
CA GLN A 128 14.29 -3.81 1.81
C GLN A 128 13.67 -5.18 1.51
N PHE A 129 12.39 -5.17 1.20
CA PHE A 129 11.65 -6.35 0.78
C PHE A 129 10.81 -5.99 -0.43
N VAL A 130 10.84 -6.87 -1.44
CA VAL A 130 10.01 -6.77 -2.63
C VAL A 130 9.39 -8.15 -2.87
N LYS A 131 8.08 -8.19 -3.02
CA LYS A 131 7.34 -9.38 -3.43
C LYS A 131 6.63 -9.11 -4.73
N GLN A 132 7.11 -9.75 -5.77
CA GLN A 132 6.42 -9.83 -7.05
C GLN A 132 5.72 -11.20 -7.15
N TRP A 133 4.46 -11.19 -7.57
CA TRP A 133 3.74 -12.42 -7.88
C TRP A 133 4.00 -12.82 -9.34
N PRO A 134 4.19 -14.12 -9.62
CA PRO A 134 4.26 -14.59 -11.00
C PRO A 134 2.94 -14.31 -11.72
N LEU A 135 3.06 -14.05 -13.02
CA LEU A 135 1.89 -13.81 -13.86
C LEU A 135 0.88 -14.96 -13.78
N GLY A 136 -0.40 -14.61 -13.58
CA GLY A 136 -1.51 -15.55 -13.44
C GLY A 136 -1.64 -16.19 -12.05
N ARG A 137 -0.82 -15.80 -11.08
CA ARG A 137 -0.90 -16.25 -9.68
C ARG A 137 -0.98 -15.08 -8.69
N GLU A 138 -1.37 -13.91 -9.18
CA GLU A 138 -1.56 -12.70 -8.39
C GLU A 138 -2.74 -12.84 -7.42
N PRO A 139 -2.63 -12.32 -6.20
CA PRO A 139 -3.78 -12.12 -5.35
C PRO A 139 -4.80 -11.20 -6.02
N VAL A 140 -6.06 -11.62 -5.96
CA VAL A 140 -7.18 -10.85 -6.51
C VAL A 140 -7.96 -10.20 -5.38
N LEU A 141 -8.03 -8.87 -5.41
CA LEU A 141 -8.90 -8.08 -4.55
C LEU A 141 -10.25 -7.86 -5.26
N PRO A 142 -11.37 -8.34 -4.70
CA PRO A 142 -12.68 -8.16 -5.33
C PRO A 142 -13.13 -6.69 -5.33
N ALA A 143 -14.17 -6.39 -6.12
CA ALA A 143 -14.85 -5.11 -6.09
C ALA A 143 -15.45 -4.80 -4.70
N SER A 144 -15.66 -3.52 -4.39
CA SER A 144 -16.17 -3.05 -3.08
C SER A 144 -15.40 -3.58 -1.86
N SER A 145 -14.07 -3.65 -1.95
CA SER A 145 -13.19 -4.14 -0.90
C SER A 145 -11.98 -3.25 -0.70
N PHE A 146 -11.29 -3.46 0.43
CA PHE A 146 -10.12 -2.69 0.80
C PHE A 146 -8.87 -3.58 0.80
N CYS A 147 -7.84 -3.19 0.06
CA CYS A 147 -6.49 -3.71 0.26
C CYS A 147 -5.76 -2.77 1.22
N GLN A 148 -5.10 -3.33 2.23
CA GLN A 148 -4.31 -2.57 3.19
C GLN A 148 -2.90 -3.16 3.28
N LEU A 149 -1.89 -2.33 3.06
CA LEU A 149 -0.54 -2.60 3.53
C LEU A 149 -0.43 -2.08 4.96
N ARG A 150 -0.13 -2.97 5.91
CA ARG A 150 -0.05 -2.65 7.34
C ARG A 150 1.38 -2.83 7.81
N ILE A 151 1.82 -1.92 8.66
CA ILE A 151 3.16 -1.91 9.25
C ILE A 151 2.99 -1.81 10.76
N ASN A 152 3.53 -2.77 11.50
CA ASN A 152 3.58 -2.78 12.96
C ASN A 152 5.04 -2.75 13.41
N THR A 153 5.39 -1.73 14.19
CA THR A 153 6.78 -1.48 14.62
C THR A 153 6.84 -1.41 16.14
N SER A 154 7.99 -1.76 16.72
CA SER A 154 8.25 -1.60 18.16
C SER A 154 8.96 -0.29 18.49
N ALA A 155 9.41 0.46 17.48
CA ALA A 155 10.13 1.73 17.61
C ALA A 155 9.78 2.66 16.44
N THR A 156 10.07 3.95 16.59
CA THR A 156 9.87 4.92 15.52
C THR A 156 10.81 4.64 14.35
N VAL A 157 10.26 4.38 13.17
CA VAL A 157 10.99 4.14 11.91
C VAL A 157 10.32 4.88 10.76
N ASN A 158 11.09 5.26 9.74
CA ASN A 158 10.48 5.65 8.46
C ASN A 158 10.48 4.44 7.53
N ALA A 159 9.37 4.30 6.79
CA ALA A 159 9.25 3.29 5.76
C ALA A 159 8.84 3.94 4.43
N LEU A 160 9.49 3.53 3.35
CA LEU A 160 9.03 3.78 1.99
C LEU A 160 8.43 2.48 1.47
N ALA A 161 7.18 2.54 1.03
CA ALA A 161 6.43 1.38 0.58
C ALA A 161 5.57 1.71 -0.63
N TYR A 162 5.30 0.69 -1.44
CA TYR A 162 4.39 0.81 -2.57
C TYR A 162 3.60 -0.48 -2.84
N ILE A 163 2.51 -0.34 -3.57
CA ILE A 163 1.74 -1.44 -4.17
C ILE A 163 1.60 -1.18 -5.66
N VAL A 164 1.95 -2.16 -6.48
CA VAL A 164 1.69 -2.20 -7.92
C VAL A 164 0.50 -3.11 -8.20
N PHE A 165 -0.46 -2.63 -8.97
CA PHE A 165 -1.69 -3.34 -9.24
C PHE A 165 -2.24 -3.06 -10.63
N GLU A 166 -3.05 -4.00 -11.11
CA GLU A 166 -3.85 -3.88 -12.32
C GLU A 166 -5.32 -3.64 -11.96
N GLU A 167 -5.99 -2.76 -12.69
CA GLU A 167 -7.46 -2.64 -12.66
C GLU A 167 -8.07 -3.51 -13.76
N CYS A 168 -8.86 -4.52 -13.37
CA CYS A 168 -9.46 -5.52 -14.26
C CYS A 168 -10.98 -5.34 -14.40
#